data_AF-A0A1G2LR50-F1
#
_entry.id   AF-A0A1G2LR50-F1
#
_cell.length_a   1.000
_cell.length_b   1.000
_cell.length_c   1.000
_cell.angle_alpha   90.00
_cell.angle_beta   90.00
_cell.angle_gamma   90.00
#
_symmetry.space_group_name_H-M   'P 1'
#
loop_
_entity.id
_entity.type
_entity.pdbx_description
1 polymer ?
#
loop_
_entity_poly.entity_id
_entity_poly.type
_entity_poly.pdbx_seq_one_letter_code
_entity_poly.pdbx_strand_id
1 'polypeptide(L)'
;MMDCKRFIEYISFAATAHQEKVLPTAKALRTFPSGEKTPYFTHPLWCAVMLWLDSDLPESIRYPGAETLLFHDILEDTSAPLPEDISDEVKHLVQEMTYQGGFNEEKTAVLTKPPLIQLLKLYDKTATLYDGDIKPGRIQEWTEFMLKLINTVEREYGTLNIVLFARELIKKYRAPAQ
;
A
#
# COMPACT_ATOMS: atom_id res chain seq x y z
N MET A 1 15.47 -5.59 -14.86
CA MET A 1 15.90 -4.29 -14.31
C MET A 1 14.86 -3.23 -14.63
N MET A 2 14.37 -2.51 -13.63
CA MET A 2 13.42 -1.40 -13.81
C MET A 2 14.15 -0.18 -14.40
N ASP A 3 13.53 0.48 -15.38
CA ASP A 3 14.03 1.73 -15.94
C ASP A 3 13.76 2.87 -14.96
N CYS A 4 14.81 3.42 -14.35
CA CYS A 4 14.71 4.52 -13.38
C CYS A 4 14.05 5.77 -13.97
N LYS A 5 14.28 6.06 -15.26
CA LYS A 5 13.67 7.22 -15.91
C LYS A 5 12.16 7.04 -15.99
N ARG A 6 11.73 5.85 -16.43
CA ARG A 6 10.31 5.49 -16.49
C ARG A 6 9.66 5.52 -15.11
N PHE A 7 10.34 5.01 -14.09
CA PHE A 7 9.80 5.04 -12.72
C PHE A 7 9.62 6.47 -12.21
N ILE A 8 10.54 7.39 -12.52
CA ILE A 8 10.39 8.82 -12.20
C ILE A 8 9.17 9.42 -12.90
N GLU A 9 8.96 9.11 -14.19
CA GLU A 9 7.79 9.54 -14.96
C GLU A 9 6.48 9.02 -14.33
N TYR A 10 6.48 7.77 -13.86
CA TYR A 10 5.35 7.17 -13.13
C TYR A 10 5.07 7.85 -11.78
N ILE A 11 6.12 8.26 -11.05
CA ILE A 11 5.94 9.04 -9.81
C ILE A 11 5.28 10.38 -10.12
N SER A 12 5.73 11.07 -11.17
CA SER A 12 5.11 12.33 -11.61
C SER A 12 3.65 12.11 -12.00
N PHE A 13 3.33 11.03 -12.71
CA PHE A 13 1.96 10.67 -13.06
C PHE A 13 1.08 10.49 -11.82
N ALA A 14 1.51 9.66 -10.86
CA ALA A 14 0.76 9.40 -9.63
C ALA A 14 0.58 10.68 -8.80
N ALA A 15 1.60 11.53 -8.72
CA ALA A 15 1.51 12.82 -8.06
C ALA A 15 0.44 13.72 -8.70
N THR A 16 0.45 13.85 -10.03
CA THR A 16 -0.57 14.63 -10.75
C THR A 16 -1.97 14.06 -10.56
N ALA A 17 -2.14 12.73 -10.64
CA ALA A 17 -3.44 12.08 -10.43
C ALA A 17 -4.02 12.41 -9.04
N HIS A 18 -3.22 12.24 -7.98
CA HIS A 18 -3.64 12.52 -6.60
C HIS A 18 -3.64 14.00 -6.21
N GLN A 19 -3.26 14.91 -7.10
CA GLN A 19 -3.31 16.35 -6.85
C GLN A 19 -4.42 17.05 -7.65
N GLU A 20 -4.61 16.64 -8.90
CA GLU A 20 -5.48 17.35 -9.85
C GLU A 20 -6.76 16.59 -10.20
N LYS A 21 -6.78 15.27 -9.98
CA LYS A 21 -7.88 14.40 -10.42
C LYS A 21 -8.55 13.62 -9.30
N VAL A 22 -8.30 14.00 -8.04
CA VAL A 22 -8.88 13.37 -6.85
C VAL A 22 -10.41 13.44 -6.88
N LEU A 23 -11.05 12.31 -6.55
CA LEU A 23 -12.49 12.24 -6.42
C LEU A 23 -12.96 13.01 -5.17
N PRO A 24 -14.17 13.60 -5.16
CA PRO A 24 -14.68 14.36 -4.02
C PRO A 24 -14.73 13.57 -2.68
N THR A 25 -14.78 12.24 -2.75
CA THR A 25 -14.84 11.34 -1.60
C THR A 25 -13.48 10.89 -1.09
N ALA A 26 -12.41 11.17 -1.84
CA ALA A 26 -11.07 10.66 -1.60
C ALA A 26 -10.15 11.68 -0.90
N LYS A 27 -9.03 11.19 -0.36
CA LYS A 27 -8.05 12.02 0.35
C LYS A 27 -7.04 12.62 -0.64
N ALA A 28 -7.04 13.94 -0.81
CA ALA A 28 -5.96 14.64 -1.53
C ALA A 28 -4.69 14.83 -0.67
N LEU A 29 -4.85 14.80 0.65
CA LEU A 29 -3.78 14.99 1.63
C LEU A 29 -3.77 13.85 2.64
N ARG A 30 -2.56 13.42 2.99
CA ARG A 30 -2.28 12.58 4.15
C ARG A 30 -2.23 13.46 5.39
N THR A 31 -2.84 13.03 6.49
CA THR A 31 -2.86 13.77 7.75
C THR A 31 -2.26 12.93 8.85
N PHE A 32 -1.27 13.46 9.57
CA PHE A 32 -0.61 12.78 10.67
C PHE A 32 -1.27 13.12 12.03
N PRO A 33 -1.04 12.32 13.09
CA PRO A 33 -1.54 12.61 14.44
C PRO A 33 -1.14 13.99 14.99
N SER A 34 -0.01 14.55 14.51
CA SER A 34 0.43 15.90 14.83
C SER A 34 -0.44 17.00 14.21
N GLY A 35 -1.32 16.66 13.26
CA GLY A 35 -2.06 17.58 12.43
C GLY A 35 -1.31 18.04 11.17
N GLU A 36 -0.05 17.64 11.01
CA GLU A 36 0.73 17.89 9.79
C GLU A 36 0.09 17.20 8.58
N LYS A 37 0.21 17.85 7.42
CA LYS A 37 -0.35 17.36 6.17
C LYS A 37 0.70 17.27 5.08
N THR A 38 0.69 16.17 4.33
CA THR A 38 1.51 15.98 3.13
C THR A 38 0.63 15.60 1.94
N PRO A 39 1.09 15.81 0.69
CA PRO A 39 0.39 15.32 -0.49
C PRO A 39 0.15 13.80 -0.42
N TYR A 40 -1.04 13.35 -0.81
CA TYR A 40 -1.41 11.93 -0.66
C TYR A 40 -0.48 10.99 -1.42
N PHE A 41 0.03 11.38 -2.60
CA PHE A 41 0.94 10.53 -3.40
C PHE A 41 2.19 10.05 -2.65
N THR A 42 2.55 10.69 -1.53
CA THR A 42 3.64 10.23 -0.66
C THR A 42 3.36 8.86 -0.02
N HIS A 43 2.09 8.46 0.13
CA HIS A 43 1.68 7.11 0.57
C HIS A 43 2.02 6.03 -0.47
N PRO A 44 1.45 6.02 -1.69
CA PRO A 44 1.79 5.02 -2.69
C PRO A 44 3.28 5.04 -3.08
N LEU A 45 3.93 6.23 -3.06
CA LEU A 45 5.37 6.33 -3.25
C LEU A 45 6.16 5.57 -2.17
N TRP A 46 5.80 5.73 -0.90
CA TRP A 46 6.44 5.00 0.19
C TRP A 46 6.28 3.49 0.00
N CYS A 47 5.06 3.02 -0.29
CA CYS A 47 4.77 1.61 -0.52
C CYS A 47 5.63 1.04 -1.66
N ALA A 48 5.68 1.73 -2.79
CA ALA A 48 6.43 1.31 -3.97
C ALA A 48 7.94 1.21 -3.69
N VAL A 49 8.52 2.24 -3.07
CA VAL A 49 9.95 2.28 -2.77
C VAL A 49 10.34 1.21 -1.76
N MET A 50 9.52 1.00 -0.72
CA MET A 50 9.81 -0.02 0.30
C MET A 50 9.83 -1.43 -0.27
N LEU A 51 8.89 -1.77 -1.17
CA LEU A 51 8.90 -3.06 -1.86
C LEU A 51 10.08 -3.18 -2.83
N TRP A 52 10.38 -2.10 -3.57
CA TRP A 52 11.51 -2.10 -4.51
C TRP A 52 12.85 -2.37 -3.79
N LEU A 53 13.02 -1.85 -2.57
CA LEU A 53 14.23 -2.00 -1.77
C LEU A 53 14.34 -3.34 -1.02
N ASP A 54 13.29 -4.16 -0.97
CA ASP A 54 13.29 -5.40 -0.19
C ASP A 54 14.05 -6.54 -0.90
N SER A 55 15.39 -6.50 -0.84
CA SER A 55 16.29 -7.33 -1.66
C SER A 55 16.11 -8.86 -1.52
N ASP A 56 15.43 -9.31 -0.48
CA ASP A 56 15.11 -10.73 -0.27
C ASP A 56 14.02 -11.24 -1.24
N LEU A 57 13.30 -10.32 -1.89
CA LEU A 57 12.35 -10.63 -2.96
C LEU A 57 13.01 -10.62 -4.36
N PRO A 58 12.62 -11.54 -5.25
CA PRO A 58 13.11 -11.54 -6.63
C PRO A 58 12.61 -10.31 -7.40
N GLU A 59 13.40 -9.86 -8.38
CA GLU A 59 13.06 -8.72 -9.25
C GLU A 59 11.70 -8.86 -9.94
N SER A 60 11.32 -10.11 -10.28
CA SER A 60 10.04 -10.43 -10.89
C SER A 60 8.83 -10.16 -9.99
N ILE A 61 9.03 -9.99 -8.68
CA ILE A 61 7.99 -9.54 -7.75
C ILE A 61 8.16 -8.05 -7.47
N ARG A 62 9.40 -7.62 -7.17
CA ARG A 62 9.68 -6.25 -6.73
C ARG A 62 9.28 -5.20 -7.75
N TYR A 63 9.62 -5.39 -9.01
CA TYR A 63 9.39 -4.35 -10.02
C TYR A 63 7.91 -4.19 -10.40
N PRO A 64 7.20 -5.24 -10.85
CA PRO A 64 5.77 -5.10 -11.13
C PRO A 64 4.98 -4.76 -9.86
N GLY A 65 5.38 -5.28 -8.70
CA GLY A 65 4.75 -4.94 -7.43
C GLY A 65 4.96 -3.48 -7.02
N ALA A 66 6.15 -2.91 -7.24
CA ALA A 66 6.41 -1.50 -6.94
C ALA A 66 5.62 -0.57 -7.84
N GLU A 67 5.57 -0.86 -9.15
CA GLU A 67 4.68 -0.14 -10.09
C GLU A 67 3.22 -0.29 -9.66
N THR A 68 2.78 -1.47 -9.25
CA THR A 68 1.42 -1.69 -8.72
C THR A 68 1.14 -0.83 -7.51
N LEU A 69 2.02 -0.83 -6.50
CA LEU A 69 1.84 -0.04 -5.27
C LEU A 69 1.89 1.46 -5.54
N LEU A 70 2.61 1.91 -6.56
CA LEU A 70 2.60 3.32 -6.94
C LEU A 70 1.22 3.76 -7.48
N PHE A 71 0.44 2.82 -8.05
CA PHE A 71 -0.83 3.10 -8.70
C PHE A 71 -2.06 2.51 -8.00
N HIS A 72 -1.89 1.76 -6.91
CA HIS A 72 -2.96 0.94 -6.32
C HIS A 72 -4.20 1.74 -5.91
N ASP A 73 -4.02 3.01 -5.52
CA ASP A 73 -5.10 3.91 -5.12
C ASP A 73 -5.64 4.75 -6.30
N ILE A 74 -5.03 4.74 -7.48
CA ILE A 74 -5.45 5.63 -8.59
C ILE A 74 -6.89 5.35 -9.01
N LEU A 75 -7.26 4.07 -9.16
CA LEU A 75 -8.61 3.67 -9.57
C LEU A 75 -9.65 3.83 -8.45
N GLU A 76 -9.20 3.89 -7.19
CA GLU A 76 -10.08 4.07 -6.03
C GLU A 76 -10.35 5.56 -5.76
N ASP A 77 -9.30 6.38 -5.83
CA ASP A 77 -9.28 7.74 -5.30
C ASP A 77 -9.30 8.84 -6.36
N THR A 78 -9.12 8.50 -7.64
CA THR A 78 -8.99 9.50 -8.70
C THR A 78 -9.87 9.21 -9.90
N SER A 79 -10.08 10.23 -10.74
CA SER A 79 -10.69 10.10 -12.06
C SER A 79 -9.67 9.84 -13.18
N ALA A 80 -8.39 9.65 -12.83
CA ALA A 80 -7.34 9.39 -13.80
C ALA A 80 -7.39 7.94 -14.30
N PRO A 81 -7.10 7.68 -15.59
CA PRO A 81 -6.82 6.32 -16.04
C PRO A 81 -5.47 5.86 -15.48
N LEU A 82 -5.16 4.58 -15.60
CA LEU A 82 -3.77 4.11 -15.44
C LEU A 82 -2.92 4.55 -16.64
N PRO A 83 -1.59 4.67 -16.50
CA PRO A 83 -0.72 4.96 -17.64
C PRO A 83 -0.90 3.91 -18.75
N GLU A 84 -0.78 4.31 -20.01
CA GLU A 84 -1.07 3.41 -21.14
C GLU A 84 0.00 2.32 -21.30
N ASP A 85 1.24 2.66 -20.96
CA ASP A 85 2.47 1.91 -21.21
C ASP A 85 2.83 0.89 -20.10
N ILE A 86 2.07 0.82 -19.01
CA ILE A 86 2.26 -0.23 -18.00
C ILE A 86 1.82 -1.59 -18.55
N SER A 87 2.46 -2.64 -18.04
CA SER A 87 2.16 -4.02 -18.43
C SER A 87 0.75 -4.46 -18.01
N ASP A 88 0.22 -5.47 -18.69
CA ASP A 88 -1.06 -6.09 -18.35
C ASP A 88 -1.05 -6.75 -16.97
N GLU A 89 0.12 -7.26 -16.54
CA GLU A 89 0.33 -7.77 -15.19
C GLU A 89 0.10 -6.68 -14.15
N VAL A 90 0.73 -5.50 -14.30
CA VAL A 90 0.55 -4.38 -13.37
C VAL A 90 -0.90 -3.88 -13.38
N LYS A 91 -1.53 -3.77 -14.56
CA LYS A 91 -2.96 -3.41 -14.67
C LYS A 91 -3.84 -4.37 -13.87
N HIS A 92 -3.61 -5.67 -14.02
CA HIS A 92 -4.35 -6.70 -13.29
C HIS A 92 -4.12 -6.61 -11.78
N LEU A 93 -2.86 -6.46 -11.33
CA LEU A 93 -2.55 -6.34 -9.91
C LEU A 93 -3.16 -5.08 -9.28
N VAL A 94 -3.19 -3.94 -9.98
CA VAL A 94 -3.85 -2.72 -9.51
C VAL A 94 -5.34 -2.95 -9.33
N GLN A 95 -6.01 -3.59 -10.29
CA GLN A 95 -7.43 -3.93 -10.20
C GLN A 95 -7.73 -4.84 -8.99
N GLU A 96 -6.87 -5.83 -8.73
CA GLU A 96 -7.00 -6.75 -7.59
C GLU A 96 -6.73 -6.06 -6.22
N MET A 97 -6.14 -4.86 -6.24
CA MET A 97 -5.83 -4.03 -5.07
C MET A 97 -6.85 -2.92 -4.80
N THR A 98 -7.83 -2.71 -5.69
CA THR A 98 -8.88 -1.68 -5.59
C THR A 98 -10.13 -2.20 -4.85
N TYR A 99 -10.63 -1.47 -3.86
CA TYR A 99 -11.77 -1.86 -3.02
C TYR A 99 -12.78 -0.73 -2.80
N GLN A 100 -13.88 -0.74 -3.55
CA GLN A 100 -14.87 0.35 -3.52
C GLN A 100 -15.67 0.44 -2.20
N GLY A 101 -15.83 -0.66 -1.45
CA GLY A 101 -16.49 -0.68 -0.13
C GLY A 101 -15.57 -0.31 1.05
N GLY A 102 -14.34 0.13 0.76
CA GLY A 102 -13.34 0.51 1.76
C GLY A 102 -12.95 -0.65 2.69
N PHE A 103 -12.43 -0.30 3.87
CA PHE A 103 -11.76 -1.27 4.75
C PHE A 103 -12.62 -2.48 5.15
N ASN A 104 -13.94 -2.32 5.31
CA ASN A 104 -14.81 -3.41 5.77
C ASN A 104 -14.92 -4.54 4.73
N GLU A 105 -14.98 -4.19 3.45
CA GLU A 105 -14.93 -5.14 2.35
C GLU A 105 -13.51 -5.71 2.23
N GLU A 106 -12.53 -4.80 2.16
CA GLU A 106 -11.12 -5.10 1.93
C GLU A 106 -10.54 -6.13 2.91
N LYS A 107 -10.77 -5.95 4.22
CA LYS A 107 -10.20 -6.83 5.27
C LYS A 107 -10.63 -8.30 5.13
N THR A 108 -11.74 -8.55 4.42
CA THR A 108 -12.27 -9.89 4.17
C THR A 108 -11.85 -10.38 2.79
N ALA A 109 -12.04 -9.52 1.77
CA ALA A 109 -11.77 -9.86 0.38
C ALA A 109 -10.29 -10.15 0.14
N VAL A 110 -9.36 -9.35 0.69
CA VAL A 110 -7.94 -9.53 0.40
C VAL A 110 -7.38 -10.86 0.94
N LEU A 111 -7.96 -11.39 2.02
CA LEU A 111 -7.48 -12.63 2.64
C LEU A 111 -7.76 -13.87 1.78
N THR A 112 -8.66 -13.76 0.80
CA THR A 112 -8.93 -14.83 -0.18
C THR A 112 -8.14 -14.66 -1.48
N LYS A 113 -7.43 -13.54 -1.64
CA LYS A 113 -6.61 -13.24 -2.82
C LYS A 113 -5.29 -14.01 -2.80
N PRO A 114 -4.61 -14.15 -3.95
CA PRO A 114 -3.29 -14.79 -4.02
C PRO A 114 -2.27 -14.14 -3.06
N PRO A 115 -1.24 -14.90 -2.61
CA PRO A 115 -0.22 -14.38 -1.70
C PRO A 115 0.43 -13.07 -2.14
N LEU A 116 0.61 -12.86 -3.44
CA LEU A 116 1.19 -11.62 -3.97
C LEU A 116 0.32 -10.41 -3.63
N ILE A 117 -1.00 -10.49 -3.80
CA ILE A 117 -1.91 -9.39 -3.43
C ILE A 117 -1.88 -9.14 -1.93
N GLN A 118 -1.79 -10.20 -1.12
CA GLN A 118 -1.64 -10.07 0.33
C GLN A 118 -0.30 -9.42 0.72
N LEU A 119 0.78 -9.71 0.00
CA LEU A 119 2.08 -9.04 0.15
C LEU A 119 1.97 -7.55 -0.16
N LEU A 120 1.43 -7.18 -1.32
CA LEU A 120 1.26 -5.76 -1.69
C LEU A 120 0.38 -5.04 -0.67
N LYS A 121 -0.71 -5.67 -0.25
CA LYS A 121 -1.59 -5.11 0.78
C LYS A 121 -0.89 -4.96 2.14
N LEU A 122 0.05 -5.84 2.48
CA LEU A 122 0.85 -5.70 3.69
C LEU A 122 1.69 -4.41 3.65
N TYR A 123 2.31 -4.04 2.51
CA TYR A 123 3.02 -2.76 2.38
C TYR A 123 2.09 -1.57 2.57
N ASP A 124 0.95 -1.54 1.86
CA ASP A 124 -0.08 -0.49 1.98
C ASP A 124 -0.53 -0.28 3.45
N LYS A 125 -0.90 -1.38 4.11
CA LYS A 125 -1.42 -1.31 5.48
C LYS A 125 -0.32 -1.02 6.51
N THR A 126 0.92 -1.42 6.25
CA THR A 126 2.08 -1.02 7.05
C THR A 126 2.33 0.48 6.95
N ALA A 127 2.22 1.07 5.76
CA ALA A 127 2.36 2.51 5.56
C ALA A 127 1.27 3.29 6.33
N THR A 128 0.03 2.80 6.31
CA THR A 128 -1.06 3.40 7.10
C THR A 128 -0.80 3.32 8.61
N LEU A 129 -0.31 2.18 9.10
CA LEU A 129 0.09 2.02 10.51
C LEU A 129 1.26 2.92 10.89
N TYR A 130 2.22 3.10 9.98
CA TYR A 130 3.37 3.95 10.19
C TYR A 130 2.97 5.41 10.44
N ASP A 131 1.96 5.91 9.71
CA ASP A 131 1.45 7.28 9.90
C ASP A 131 0.77 7.48 11.24
N GLY A 132 0.07 6.45 11.70
CA GLY A 132 -0.78 6.51 12.87
C GLY A 132 -2.10 7.22 12.69
N ASP A 133 -2.61 7.32 11.45
CA ASP A 133 -3.98 7.74 11.16
C ASP A 133 -5.01 6.61 11.40
N ILE A 134 -4.88 5.89 12.54
CA ILE A 134 -5.80 4.82 12.93
C ILE A 134 -6.68 5.31 14.08
N LYS A 135 -7.99 5.28 13.86
CA LYS A 135 -8.98 5.60 14.90
C LYS A 135 -8.82 4.65 16.09
N PRO A 136 -8.76 5.14 17.35
CA PRO A 136 -8.54 4.29 18.53
C PRO A 136 -9.46 3.07 18.62
N GLY A 137 -10.75 3.23 18.32
CA GLY A 137 -11.73 2.13 18.33
C GLY A 137 -11.53 1.05 17.26
N ARG A 138 -10.56 1.22 16.35
CA ARG A 138 -10.26 0.30 15.24
C ARG A 138 -8.91 -0.38 15.38
N ILE A 139 -8.12 -0.05 16.39
CA ILE A 139 -6.75 -0.58 16.56
C ILE A 139 -6.74 -2.11 16.63
N GLN A 140 -7.66 -2.70 17.41
CA GLN A 140 -7.75 -4.15 17.54
C GLN A 140 -8.01 -4.81 16.19
N GLU A 141 -9.06 -4.35 15.49
CA GLU A 141 -9.45 -4.84 14.16
C GLU A 141 -8.29 -4.74 13.16
N TRP A 142 -7.62 -3.59 13.10
CA TRP A 142 -6.49 -3.36 12.21
C TRP A 142 -5.30 -4.26 12.49
N THR A 143 -4.91 -4.39 13.77
CA THR A 143 -3.76 -5.21 14.14
C THR A 143 -4.04 -6.71 13.95
N GLU A 144 -5.26 -7.17 14.18
CA GLU A 144 -5.66 -8.56 13.90
C GLU A 144 -5.63 -8.86 12.39
N PHE A 145 -6.14 -7.96 11.57
CA PHE A 145 -6.08 -8.09 10.12
C PHE A 145 -4.62 -8.12 9.62
N MET A 146 -3.79 -7.21 10.09
CA MET A 146 -2.36 -7.16 9.76
C MET A 146 -1.62 -8.42 10.16
N LEU A 147 -1.91 -9.01 11.32
CA LEU A 147 -1.31 -10.29 11.71
C LEU A 147 -1.65 -11.43 10.74
N LYS A 148 -2.86 -11.45 10.17
CA LYS A 148 -3.24 -12.44 9.16
C LYS A 148 -2.42 -12.26 7.88
N LEU A 149 -2.28 -11.03 7.40
CA LEU A 149 -1.43 -10.72 6.25
C LEU A 149 0.02 -11.11 6.50
N ILE A 150 0.58 -10.72 7.65
CA ILE A 150 1.95 -11.07 8.06
C ILE A 150 2.16 -12.58 8.03
N ASN A 151 1.24 -13.35 8.63
CA ASN A 151 1.39 -14.80 8.71
C ASN A 151 1.33 -15.46 7.32
N THR A 152 0.48 -14.98 6.41
CA THR A 152 0.47 -15.46 5.03
C THR A 152 1.77 -15.10 4.32
N VAL A 153 2.17 -13.82 4.37
CA VAL A 153 3.37 -13.33 3.68
C VAL A 153 4.62 -14.06 4.17
N GLU A 154 4.78 -14.22 5.48
CA GLU A 154 5.93 -14.90 6.06
C GLU A 154 5.99 -16.39 5.69
N ARG A 155 4.83 -17.05 5.56
CA ARG A 155 4.77 -18.45 5.11
C ARG A 155 5.22 -18.60 3.65
N GLU A 156 4.80 -17.68 2.78
CA GLU A 156 4.99 -17.80 1.32
C GLU A 156 6.33 -17.22 0.84
N TYR A 157 6.81 -16.16 1.49
CA TYR A 157 8.00 -15.40 1.08
C TYR A 157 9.11 -15.35 2.13
N GLY A 158 8.91 -15.95 3.30
CA GLY A 158 9.85 -15.89 4.41
C GLY A 158 9.79 -14.56 5.18
N THR A 159 10.73 -14.37 6.10
CA THR A 159 10.79 -13.20 6.98
C THR A 159 11.40 -11.99 6.26
N LEU A 160 10.57 -11.30 5.47
CA LEU A 160 10.94 -10.08 4.76
C LEU A 160 11.09 -8.87 5.71
N ASN A 161 11.74 -7.80 5.24
CA ASN A 161 11.87 -6.56 6.02
C ASN A 161 10.50 -5.96 6.38
N ILE A 162 9.55 -6.03 5.46
CA ILE A 162 8.18 -5.55 5.71
C ILE A 162 7.47 -6.34 6.83
N VAL A 163 7.74 -7.64 6.94
CA VAL A 163 7.18 -8.49 8.00
C VAL A 163 7.70 -8.03 9.36
N LEU A 164 9.01 -7.83 9.48
CA LEU A 164 9.63 -7.35 10.72
C LEU A 164 9.09 -5.97 11.10
N PHE A 165 9.01 -5.05 10.14
CA PHE A 165 8.56 -3.69 10.38
C PHE A 165 7.08 -3.64 10.80
N ALA A 166 6.21 -4.37 10.10
CA ALA A 166 4.80 -4.47 10.43
C ALA A 166 4.57 -5.04 11.84
N ARG A 167 5.36 -6.05 12.25
CA ARG A 167 5.30 -6.63 13.62
C ARG A 167 5.64 -5.59 14.68
N GLU A 168 6.66 -4.76 14.48
CA GLU A 168 7.03 -3.70 15.43
C GLU A 168 5.96 -2.61 15.52
N LEU A 169 5.36 -2.20 14.40
CA LEU A 169 4.23 -1.26 14.42
C LEU A 169 3.05 -1.84 15.21
N ILE A 170 2.69 -3.11 15.01
CA ILE A 170 1.62 -3.75 15.78
C ILE A 170 1.92 -3.72 17.29
N LYS A 171 3.15 -4.00 17.71
CA LYS A 171 3.55 -3.91 19.13
C LYS A 171 3.33 -2.51 19.68
N LYS A 172 3.72 -1.47 18.94
CA LYS A 172 3.49 -0.06 19.31
C LYS A 172 2.01 0.23 19.57
N TYR A 173 1.09 -0.23 18.72
CA TYR A 173 -0.34 0.04 18.88
C TYR A 173 -1.04 -0.85 19.91
N ARG A 174 -0.49 -2.02 20.24
CA ARG A 174 -1.03 -2.93 21.27
C ARG A 174 -0.47 -2.67 22.66
N ALA A 175 0.61 -1.90 22.77
CA ALA A 175 1.13 -1.50 24.06
C ALA A 175 0.08 -0.67 24.83
N PRO A 176 -0.01 -0.81 26.15
CA PRO A 176 -0.78 0.12 26.97
C PRO A 176 -0.28 1.55 26.69
N ALA A 177 -1.20 2.51 26.56
CA ALA A 177 -0.82 3.92 26.47
C ALA A 177 0.05 4.26 27.70
N GLN A 178 1.28 4.73 27.45
CA GLN A 178 2.17 5.23 28.49
C GLN A 178 1.72 6.60 28.97
#